data_AF-A0A1H1XCV6-F1
#
_entry.id   AF-A0A1H1XCV6-F1
#
_cell.length_a   1.000
_cell.length_b   1.000
_cell.length_c   1.000
_cell.angle_alpha   90.00
_cell.angle_beta   90.00
_cell.angle_gamma   90.00
#
_symmetry.space_group_name_H-M   'P 1'
#
loop_
_entity.id
_entity.type
_entity.pdbx_description
1 polymer ?
#
loop_
_entity_poly.entity_id
_entity_poly.type
_entity_poly.pdbx_seq_one_letter_code
_entity_poly.pdbx_strand_id
1 'polypeptide(L)'
;MERSTPAERNSEIELRLLIEAIYLKYSYDFRDYSGASIKRRVHHALSQFECATISALQEKVLHDPTAFMQLLQLLTIPVSEMFRDPSHFLAIRNEVVPLLRTYPSLKIWIAGCSTGEEVYSMAILLREEGLLDRTIIYATDINPRSLDKAKQGIFSMENVRAYTANYQQAGGQRSFADYYTAAYGYAIFDKTLCENVTFADHSLATDSVFSETHLISCRNVLIYFNKKLQDRAFGLFHESLCHRGFLVLGSKETLDFSNYANRFEGLVKQERIYRKT
;
A
#
# COMPACT_ATOMS: atom_id res chain seq x y z
N MET A 1 19.33 -21.01 24.42
CA MET A 1 18.81 -21.43 23.10
C MET A 1 17.93 -22.64 23.33
N GLU A 2 16.62 -22.44 23.52
CA GLU A 2 15.67 -23.55 23.49
C GLU A 2 15.64 -24.13 22.07
N ARG A 3 15.75 -25.46 21.97
CA ARG A 3 15.71 -26.16 20.67
C ARG A 3 14.27 -26.23 20.19
N SER A 4 13.99 -25.70 19.00
CA SER A 4 12.68 -25.80 18.36
C SER A 4 12.23 -27.26 18.29
N THR A 5 10.95 -27.50 18.57
CA THR A 5 10.32 -28.83 18.54
C THR A 5 10.31 -29.39 17.11
N PRO A 6 10.21 -30.71 16.92
CA PRO A 6 10.11 -31.30 15.58
C PRO A 6 8.93 -30.75 14.76
N ALA A 7 7.79 -30.48 15.41
CA ALA A 7 6.60 -29.91 14.75
C ALA A 7 6.85 -28.48 14.25
N GLU A 8 7.57 -27.66 15.03
CA GLU A 8 7.95 -26.30 14.62
C GLU A 8 8.89 -26.31 13.41
N ARG A 9 9.87 -27.23 13.40
CA ARG A 9 10.79 -27.37 12.25
C ARG A 9 10.06 -27.81 10.99
N ASN A 10 9.10 -28.75 11.11
CA ASN A 10 8.30 -29.17 9.97
C ASN A 10 7.50 -28.00 9.40
N SER A 11 6.80 -27.24 10.26
CA SER A 11 6.02 -26.07 9.83
C SER A 11 6.88 -25.00 9.14
N GLU A 12 8.11 -24.76 9.61
CA GLU A 12 9.04 -23.83 8.97
C GLU A 12 9.48 -24.30 7.57
N ILE A 13 9.76 -25.60 7.41
CA ILE A 13 10.11 -26.19 6.12
C ILE A 13 8.93 -26.08 5.16
N GLU A 14 7.73 -26.51 5.58
CA GLU A 14 6.53 -26.45 4.76
C GLU A 14 6.20 -25.02 4.35
N LEU A 15 6.36 -24.04 5.26
CA LEU A 15 6.13 -22.64 4.95
C LEU A 15 7.09 -22.15 3.85
N ARG A 16 8.37 -22.47 3.96
CA ARG A 16 9.36 -22.10 2.94
C ARG A 16 9.04 -22.73 1.58
N LEU A 17 8.62 -24.00 1.58
CA LEU A 17 8.22 -24.71 0.36
C LEU A 17 6.98 -24.09 -0.29
N LEU A 18 5.97 -23.72 0.51
CA LEU A 18 4.80 -23.01 0.01
C LEU A 18 5.17 -21.66 -0.63
N ILE A 19 6.01 -20.86 0.03
CA ILE A 19 6.46 -19.56 -0.49
C ILE A 19 7.24 -19.74 -1.80
N GLU A 20 8.16 -20.71 -1.86
CA GLU A 20 8.92 -20.99 -3.08
C GLU A 20 8.00 -21.47 -4.21
N ALA A 21 7.04 -22.34 -3.91
CA ALA A 21 6.05 -22.81 -4.87
C ALA A 21 5.21 -21.66 -5.44
N ILE A 22 4.80 -20.70 -4.61
CA ILE A 22 4.06 -19.50 -5.04
C ILE A 22 4.91 -18.68 -6.02
N TYR A 23 6.18 -18.43 -5.69
CA TYR A 23 7.09 -17.69 -6.56
C TYR A 23 7.28 -18.39 -7.91
N LEU A 24 7.59 -19.69 -7.89
CA LEU A 24 7.87 -20.46 -9.10
C LEU A 24 6.64 -20.61 -10.02
N LYS A 25 5.44 -20.72 -9.46
CA LYS A 25 4.20 -20.96 -10.23
C LYS A 25 3.48 -19.68 -10.65
N TYR A 26 3.50 -18.65 -9.80
CA TYR A 26 2.68 -17.44 -9.98
C TYR A 26 3.50 -16.14 -10.03
N SER A 27 4.82 -16.20 -9.84
CA SER A 27 5.73 -15.04 -9.85
C SER A 27 5.49 -14.00 -8.75
N TYR A 28 4.66 -14.31 -7.75
CA TYR A 28 4.53 -13.50 -6.53
C TYR A 28 5.65 -13.84 -5.54
N ASP A 29 6.50 -12.87 -5.23
CA ASP A 29 7.67 -13.10 -4.37
C ASP A 29 7.43 -12.68 -2.91
N PHE A 30 7.13 -13.67 -2.06
CA PHE A 30 7.00 -13.47 -0.61
C PHE A 30 8.26 -13.88 0.17
N ARG A 31 9.37 -14.24 -0.49
CA ARG A 31 10.55 -14.84 0.17
C ARG A 31 11.26 -13.88 1.12
N ASP A 32 11.24 -12.59 0.78
CA ASP A 32 11.81 -11.53 1.61
C ASP A 32 10.76 -10.77 2.45
N TYR A 33 9.56 -11.33 2.60
CA TYR A 33 8.59 -10.83 3.59
C TYR A 33 8.99 -11.28 5.00
N SER A 34 8.51 -10.54 6.01
CA SER A 34 8.70 -10.87 7.43
C SER A 34 8.12 -12.26 7.73
N GLY A 35 8.99 -13.20 8.10
CA GLY A 35 8.61 -14.59 8.36
C GLY A 35 7.52 -14.73 9.42
N ALA A 36 7.55 -13.90 10.48
CA ALA A 36 6.51 -13.89 11.50
C ALA A 36 5.13 -13.44 10.96
N SER A 37 5.10 -12.43 10.10
CA SER A 37 3.88 -11.94 9.45
C SER A 37 3.29 -13.00 8.53
N ILE A 38 4.12 -13.57 7.65
CA ILE A 38 3.70 -14.59 6.69
C ILE A 38 3.24 -15.86 7.41
N LYS A 39 4.00 -16.36 8.39
CA LYS A 39 3.62 -17.56 9.18
C LYS A 39 2.24 -17.41 9.80
N ARG A 40 1.97 -16.28 10.47
CA ARG A 40 0.66 -16.00 11.07
C ARG A 40 -0.48 -16.01 10.03
N ARG A 41 -0.24 -15.43 8.84
CA ARG A 41 -1.24 -15.37 7.76
C ARG A 41 -1.49 -16.73 7.12
N VAL A 42 -0.44 -17.52 6.91
CA VAL A 42 -0.57 -18.90 6.41
C VAL A 42 -1.33 -19.76 7.41
N HIS A 43 -1.06 -19.66 8.72
CA HIS A 43 -1.86 -20.37 9.73
C HIS A 43 -3.32 -19.94 9.74
N HIS A 44 -3.61 -18.65 9.55
CA HIS A 44 -4.99 -18.20 9.37
C HIS A 44 -5.63 -18.76 8.10
N ALA A 45 -4.86 -18.86 7.00
CA ALA A 45 -5.34 -19.48 5.77
C ALA A 45 -5.68 -20.97 5.96
N LEU A 46 -4.95 -21.72 6.78
CA LEU A 46 -5.28 -23.13 7.05
C LEU A 46 -6.73 -23.32 7.51
N SER A 47 -7.25 -22.44 8.37
CA SER A 47 -8.65 -22.54 8.80
C SER A 47 -9.64 -22.14 7.70
N GLN A 48 -9.33 -21.13 6.88
CA GLN A 48 -10.19 -20.71 5.76
C GLN A 48 -10.26 -21.75 4.65
N PHE A 49 -9.17 -22.49 4.42
CA PHE A 49 -9.08 -23.54 3.40
C PHE A 49 -9.45 -24.93 3.91
N GLU A 50 -9.76 -25.05 5.21
CA GLU A 50 -10.02 -26.31 5.91
C GLU A 50 -8.87 -27.32 5.72
N CYS A 51 -7.61 -26.84 5.77
CA CYS A 51 -6.41 -27.64 5.61
C CYS A 51 -5.77 -27.96 6.97
N ALA A 52 -5.48 -29.24 7.22
CA ALA A 52 -4.82 -29.66 8.46
C ALA A 52 -3.33 -29.28 8.53
N THR A 53 -2.66 -29.11 7.38
CA THR A 53 -1.22 -28.82 7.28
C THR A 53 -0.93 -27.81 6.17
N ILE A 54 0.26 -27.18 6.23
CA ILE A 54 0.73 -26.28 5.16
C ILE A 54 0.98 -27.08 3.88
N SER A 55 1.43 -28.34 3.98
CA SER A 55 1.55 -29.22 2.81
C SER A 55 0.21 -29.44 2.09
N ALA A 56 -0.89 -29.62 2.83
CA ALA A 56 -2.22 -29.76 2.22
C ALA A 56 -2.68 -28.46 1.54
N LEU A 57 -2.36 -27.30 2.13
CA LEU A 57 -2.59 -26.00 1.49
C LEU A 57 -1.75 -25.85 0.21
N GLN A 58 -0.48 -26.28 0.26
CA GLN A 58 0.43 -26.25 -0.88
C GLN A 58 -0.10 -27.09 -2.05
N GLU A 59 -0.63 -28.29 -1.78
CA GLU A 59 -1.28 -29.12 -2.81
C GLU A 59 -2.42 -28.36 -3.50
N LYS A 60 -3.34 -27.75 -2.74
CA LYS A 60 -4.45 -26.96 -3.30
C LYS A 60 -3.94 -25.81 -4.16
N VAL A 61 -3.02 -25.01 -3.63
CA VAL A 61 -2.44 -23.85 -4.32
C VAL A 61 -1.68 -24.26 -5.59
N LEU A 62 -1.07 -25.43 -5.62
CA LEU A 62 -0.36 -25.94 -6.80
C LEU A 62 -1.29 -26.47 -7.89
N HIS A 63 -2.51 -26.89 -7.58
CA HIS A 63 -3.40 -27.52 -8.56
C HIS A 63 -4.64 -26.67 -8.91
N ASP A 64 -4.96 -25.66 -8.09
CA ASP A 64 -6.07 -24.74 -8.33
C ASP A 64 -5.61 -23.27 -8.26
N PRO A 65 -5.52 -22.57 -9.42
CA PRO A 65 -5.23 -21.13 -9.45
C PRO A 65 -6.23 -20.28 -8.66
N THR A 66 -7.48 -20.72 -8.52
CA THR A 66 -8.50 -20.02 -7.73
C THR A 66 -8.15 -20.06 -6.24
N ALA A 67 -7.68 -21.21 -5.75
CA ALA A 67 -7.16 -21.36 -4.39
C ALA A 67 -5.96 -20.42 -4.15
N PHE A 68 -5.06 -20.26 -5.12
CA PHE A 68 -3.98 -19.28 -4.99
C PHE A 68 -4.53 -17.85 -4.86
N MET A 69 -5.47 -17.45 -5.72
CA MET A 69 -6.06 -16.10 -5.66
C MET A 69 -6.76 -15.82 -4.34
N GLN A 70 -7.39 -16.83 -3.73
CA GLN A 70 -7.96 -16.73 -2.39
C GLN A 70 -6.86 -16.62 -1.32
N LEU A 71 -5.79 -17.41 -1.42
CA LEU A 71 -4.66 -17.32 -0.49
C LEU A 71 -3.98 -15.95 -0.56
N LEU A 72 -3.80 -15.40 -1.76
CA LEU A 72 -3.23 -14.08 -1.98
C LEU A 72 -3.98 -13.02 -1.16
N GLN A 73 -5.31 -13.06 -1.13
CA GLN A 73 -6.13 -12.15 -0.28
C GLN A 73 -5.80 -12.23 1.20
N LEU A 74 -5.47 -13.42 1.71
CA LEU A 74 -5.15 -13.63 3.12
C LEU A 74 -3.71 -13.21 3.43
N LEU A 75 -2.81 -13.36 2.44
CA LEU A 75 -1.42 -12.92 2.55
C LEU A 75 -1.28 -11.39 2.49
N THR A 76 -2.15 -10.70 1.76
CA THR A 76 -2.17 -9.24 1.63
C THR A 76 -3.37 -8.67 2.41
N ILE A 77 -3.19 -8.17 3.64
CA ILE A 77 -4.35 -7.61 4.40
C ILE A 77 -4.75 -6.28 3.77
N PRO A 78 -6.00 -6.13 3.27
CA PRO A 78 -6.47 -4.86 2.76
C PRO A 78 -7.19 -4.09 3.87
N VAL A 79 -6.45 -3.59 4.85
CA VAL A 79 -7.00 -2.68 5.87
C VAL A 79 -6.44 -1.30 5.63
N SER A 80 -7.30 -0.42 5.11
CA SER A 80 -7.00 0.97 4.87
C SER A 80 -8.19 1.84 5.29
N GLU A 81 -7.91 3.12 5.53
CA GLU A 81 -8.89 4.11 5.94
C GLU A 81 -8.63 5.40 5.18
N MET A 82 -9.70 6.12 4.82
CA MET A 82 -9.53 7.43 4.22
C MET A 82 -8.95 8.41 5.23
N PHE A 83 -8.00 9.23 4.78
CA PHE A 83 -7.26 10.18 5.58
C PHE A 83 -6.60 9.55 6.82
N ARG A 84 -6.16 8.29 6.71
CA ARG A 84 -5.47 7.58 7.80
C ARG A 84 -4.26 8.38 8.29
N ASP A 85 -4.10 8.48 9.61
CA ASP A 85 -3.16 9.39 10.29
C ASP A 85 -3.37 10.84 9.82
N PRO A 86 -4.43 11.54 10.25
CA PRO A 86 -4.83 12.83 9.67
C PRO A 86 -3.74 13.92 9.67
N SER A 87 -2.89 13.96 10.71
CA SER A 87 -1.76 14.89 10.82
C SER A 87 -0.77 14.75 9.66
N HIS A 88 -0.69 13.55 9.08
CA HIS A 88 0.14 13.26 7.92
C HIS A 88 -0.36 13.97 6.66
N PHE A 89 -1.65 13.87 6.36
CA PHE A 89 -2.27 14.57 5.23
C PHE A 89 -2.23 16.09 5.44
N LEU A 90 -2.38 16.55 6.69
CA LEU A 90 -2.21 17.96 7.03
C LEU A 90 -0.78 18.44 6.76
N ALA A 91 0.24 17.63 7.10
CA ALA A 91 1.64 17.95 6.81
C ALA A 91 1.93 17.95 5.30
N ILE A 92 1.36 17.02 4.52
CA ILE A 92 1.45 17.04 3.05
C ILE A 92 0.85 18.36 2.51
N ARG A 93 -0.33 18.75 3.00
CA ARG A 93 -0.98 19.99 2.60
C ARG A 93 -0.15 21.24 2.91
N ASN A 94 0.49 21.28 4.08
CA ASN A 94 1.21 22.48 4.51
C ASN A 94 2.64 22.57 3.95
N GLU A 95 3.33 21.43 3.83
CA GLU A 95 4.78 21.42 3.55
C GLU A 95 5.11 20.93 2.13
N VAL A 96 4.29 20.04 1.55
CA VAL A 96 4.57 19.41 0.25
C VAL A 96 3.79 20.11 -0.87
N VAL A 97 2.49 20.35 -0.69
CA VAL A 97 1.63 20.97 -1.70
C VAL A 97 2.14 22.32 -2.20
N PRO A 98 2.66 23.25 -1.37
CA PRO A 98 3.21 24.52 -1.86
C PRO A 98 4.33 24.33 -2.89
N LEU A 99 5.12 23.28 -2.74
CA LEU A 99 6.21 22.93 -3.66
C LEU A 99 5.65 22.26 -4.92
N LEU A 100 4.67 21.37 -4.78
CA LEU A 100 3.99 20.74 -5.92
C LEU A 100 3.27 21.77 -6.81
N ARG A 101 2.78 22.89 -6.25
CA ARG A 101 2.14 23.98 -7.01
C ARG A 101 3.06 24.59 -8.06
N THR A 102 4.38 24.52 -7.88
CA THR A 102 5.37 25.10 -8.80
C THR A 102 5.52 24.33 -10.12
N TYR A 103 5.08 23.06 -10.17
CA TYR A 103 5.16 22.24 -11.36
C TYR A 103 3.94 22.45 -12.27
N PRO A 104 4.13 22.51 -13.61
CA PRO A 104 3.02 22.66 -14.56
C PRO A 104 2.17 21.38 -14.68
N SER A 105 2.73 20.22 -14.37
CA SER A 105 2.06 18.92 -14.35
C SER A 105 2.68 18.04 -13.28
N LEU A 106 1.88 17.20 -12.62
CA LEU A 106 2.31 16.36 -11.51
C LEU A 106 2.14 14.88 -11.84
N LYS A 107 2.99 14.07 -11.22
CA LYS A 107 2.95 12.61 -11.23
C LYS A 107 3.16 12.14 -9.81
N ILE A 108 2.19 11.42 -9.27
CA ILE A 108 2.20 10.89 -7.91
C ILE A 108 2.08 9.38 -7.99
N TRP A 109 2.82 8.65 -7.16
CA TRP A 109 2.67 7.21 -7.05
C TRP A 109 2.26 6.81 -5.63
N ILE A 110 1.12 6.13 -5.52
CA ILE A 110 0.63 5.49 -4.30
C ILE A 110 0.93 4.00 -4.42
N ALA A 111 1.99 3.55 -3.75
CA ALA A 111 2.48 2.18 -3.78
C ALA A 111 1.86 1.35 -2.66
N GLY A 112 1.18 0.26 -3.01
CA GLY A 112 0.37 -0.54 -2.09
C GLY A 112 -0.95 0.17 -1.75
N CYS A 113 -1.71 0.55 -2.76
CA CYS A 113 -2.93 1.35 -2.59
C CYS A 113 -4.10 0.60 -1.95
N SER A 114 -4.00 -0.73 -1.76
CA SER A 114 -5.05 -1.57 -1.21
C SER A 114 -6.38 -1.33 -1.96
N THR A 115 -7.47 -1.16 -1.23
CA THR A 115 -8.83 -0.90 -1.70
C THR A 115 -9.11 0.55 -2.08
N GLY A 116 -8.07 1.40 -2.17
CA GLY A 116 -8.13 2.72 -2.78
C GLY A 116 -8.36 3.90 -1.83
N GLU A 117 -8.55 3.68 -0.53
CA GLU A 117 -8.87 4.74 0.42
C GLU A 117 -7.84 5.89 0.41
N GLU A 118 -6.54 5.57 0.33
CA GLU A 118 -5.48 6.59 0.23
C GLU A 118 -5.49 7.33 -1.11
N VAL A 119 -5.87 6.65 -2.20
CA VAL A 119 -6.02 7.24 -3.53
C VAL A 119 -7.10 8.31 -3.52
N TYR A 120 -8.28 7.98 -2.98
CA TYR A 120 -9.38 8.95 -2.84
C TYR A 120 -9.01 10.09 -1.89
N SER A 121 -8.30 9.81 -0.79
CA SER A 121 -7.86 10.84 0.15
C SER A 121 -6.90 11.83 -0.50
N MET A 122 -5.92 11.34 -1.25
CA MET A 122 -4.98 12.17 -1.99
C MET A 122 -5.68 12.95 -3.11
N ALA A 123 -6.58 12.32 -3.85
CA ALA A 123 -7.33 12.98 -4.92
C ALA A 123 -8.20 14.13 -4.39
N ILE A 124 -8.91 13.92 -3.27
CA ILE A 124 -9.68 14.96 -2.58
C ILE A 124 -8.77 16.10 -2.14
N LEU A 125 -7.64 15.80 -1.48
CA LEU A 125 -6.68 16.80 -1.05
C LEU A 125 -6.20 17.64 -2.24
N LEU A 126 -5.78 17.00 -3.34
CA LEU A 126 -5.32 17.69 -4.54
C LEU A 126 -6.42 18.51 -5.23
N ARG A 127 -7.68 18.05 -5.19
CA ARG A 127 -8.82 18.80 -5.72
C ARG A 127 -9.04 20.09 -4.97
N GLU A 128 -9.04 20.03 -3.64
CA GLU A 128 -9.17 21.21 -2.78
C GLU A 128 -8.02 22.20 -3.00
N GLU A 129 -6.82 21.68 -3.27
CA GLU A 129 -5.64 22.50 -3.54
C GLU A 129 -5.55 22.99 -5.01
N GLY A 130 -6.50 22.63 -5.87
CA GLY A 130 -6.52 23.03 -7.29
C GLY A 130 -5.43 22.37 -8.14
N LEU A 131 -4.97 21.18 -7.75
CA LEU A 131 -3.88 20.44 -8.39
C LEU A 131 -4.35 19.19 -9.14
N LEU A 132 -5.54 18.65 -8.83
CA LEU A 132 -6.00 17.35 -9.34
C LEU A 132 -6.01 17.27 -10.88
N ASP A 133 -6.55 18.29 -11.55
CA ASP A 133 -6.76 18.28 -13.01
C ASP A 133 -5.47 18.12 -13.82
N ARG A 134 -4.33 18.53 -13.24
CA ARG A 134 -2.99 18.43 -13.86
C ARG A 134 -2.10 17.36 -13.23
N THR A 135 -2.69 16.48 -12.42
CA THR A 135 -1.98 15.41 -11.72
C THR A 135 -2.37 14.05 -12.25
N ILE A 136 -1.37 13.25 -12.65
CA ILE A 136 -1.53 11.82 -12.90
C ILE A 136 -1.17 11.07 -11.62
N ILE A 137 -2.06 10.21 -11.15
CA ILE A 137 -1.81 9.34 -9.99
C ILE A 137 -1.64 7.91 -10.49
N TYR A 138 -0.49 7.30 -10.21
CA TYR A 138 -0.30 5.87 -10.33
C TYR A 138 -0.67 5.23 -9.00
N ALA A 139 -1.65 4.34 -8.98
CA ALA A 139 -2.07 3.60 -7.80
C ALA A 139 -1.79 2.12 -8.05
N THR A 140 -0.88 1.53 -7.28
CA THR A 140 -0.45 0.15 -7.52
C THR A 140 -0.61 -0.75 -6.32
N ASP A 141 -0.93 -2.02 -6.57
CA ASP A 141 -1.01 -3.05 -5.55
C ASP A 141 -0.76 -4.41 -6.21
N ILE A 142 -0.32 -5.41 -5.44
CA ILE A 142 -0.15 -6.79 -5.93
C ILE A 142 -1.45 -7.59 -5.90
N ASN A 143 -2.49 -7.05 -5.26
CA ASN A 143 -3.76 -7.71 -5.10
C ASN A 143 -4.79 -7.18 -6.13
N PRO A 144 -5.12 -7.95 -7.17
CA PRO A 144 -6.05 -7.50 -8.21
C PRO A 144 -7.48 -7.28 -7.68
N ARG A 145 -7.94 -8.03 -6.67
CA ARG A 145 -9.27 -7.77 -6.08
C ARG A 145 -9.30 -6.45 -5.30
N SER A 146 -8.20 -6.08 -4.65
CA SER A 146 -8.07 -4.78 -4.00
C SER A 146 -8.09 -3.65 -5.04
N LEU A 147 -7.36 -3.81 -6.15
CA LEU A 147 -7.39 -2.87 -7.27
C LEU A 147 -8.78 -2.73 -7.89
N ASP A 148 -9.51 -3.83 -8.07
CA ASP A 148 -10.87 -3.79 -8.62
C ASP A 148 -11.83 -3.04 -7.70
N LYS A 149 -11.72 -3.21 -6.37
CA LYS A 149 -12.47 -2.42 -5.40
C LYS A 149 -12.08 -0.94 -5.43
N ALA A 150 -10.77 -0.65 -5.52
CA ALA A 150 -10.26 0.71 -5.61
C ALA A 150 -10.82 1.45 -6.84
N LYS A 151 -10.86 0.79 -8.01
CA LYS A 151 -11.45 1.32 -9.24
C LYS A 151 -12.95 1.62 -9.13
N GLN A 152 -13.68 0.86 -8.32
CA GLN A 152 -15.13 1.05 -8.15
C GLN A 152 -15.45 2.31 -7.34
N GLY A 153 -14.61 2.66 -6.36
CA GLY A 153 -14.85 3.83 -5.50
C GLY A 153 -16.05 3.69 -4.58
N ILE A 154 -16.39 2.46 -4.20
CA ILE A 154 -17.56 2.14 -3.38
C ILE A 154 -17.07 1.65 -2.02
N PHE A 155 -17.41 2.38 -0.95
CA PHE A 155 -16.99 2.09 0.41
C PHE A 155 -18.19 1.91 1.33
N SER A 156 -18.05 1.11 2.39
CA SER A 156 -19.13 0.90 3.37
C SER A 156 -19.47 2.20 4.11
N MET A 157 -20.76 2.49 4.27
CA MET A 157 -21.21 3.62 5.09
C MET A 157 -20.79 3.50 6.56
N GLU A 158 -20.50 2.29 7.05
CA GLU A 158 -20.02 2.06 8.41
C GLU A 158 -18.70 2.80 8.69
N ASN A 159 -17.83 2.91 7.68
CA ASN A 159 -16.53 3.56 7.82
C ASN A 159 -16.59 5.08 7.61
N VAL A 160 -17.64 5.59 6.96
CA VAL A 160 -17.74 7.00 6.53
C VAL A 160 -17.68 7.97 7.71
N ARG A 161 -18.17 7.58 8.89
CA ARG A 161 -18.05 8.40 10.11
C ARG A 161 -16.60 8.62 10.49
N ALA A 162 -15.80 7.55 10.50
CA ALA A 162 -14.36 7.64 10.80
C ALA A 162 -13.64 8.45 9.70
N TYR A 163 -13.96 8.20 8.43
CA TYR A 163 -13.39 8.94 7.31
C TYR A 163 -13.68 10.45 7.39
N THR A 164 -14.90 10.84 7.75
CA THR A 164 -15.28 12.24 7.92
C THR A 164 -14.47 12.92 9.03
N ALA A 165 -14.32 12.25 10.19
CA ALA A 165 -13.53 12.78 11.29
C ALA A 165 -12.04 12.92 10.91
N ASN A 166 -11.48 11.91 10.22
CA ASN A 166 -10.12 11.94 9.71
C ASN A 166 -9.91 13.08 8.70
N TYR A 167 -10.81 13.22 7.73
CA TYR A 167 -10.79 14.29 6.72
C TYR A 167 -10.79 15.68 7.35
N GLN A 168 -11.63 15.91 8.37
CA GLN A 168 -11.67 17.18 9.10
C GLN A 168 -10.35 17.48 9.80
N GLN A 169 -9.79 16.48 10.49
CA GLN A 169 -8.49 16.61 11.18
C GLN A 169 -7.32 16.78 10.21
N ALA A 170 -7.43 16.26 8.98
CA ALA A 170 -6.47 16.45 7.89
C ALA A 170 -6.56 17.85 7.26
N GLY A 171 -7.43 18.72 7.78
CA GLY A 171 -7.59 20.10 7.36
C GLY A 171 -8.60 20.31 6.24
N GLY A 172 -9.47 19.33 5.94
CA GLY A 172 -10.47 19.38 4.88
C GLY A 172 -11.20 20.72 4.77
N GLN A 173 -11.33 21.24 3.54
CA GLN A 173 -11.82 22.61 3.29
C GLN A 173 -13.33 22.68 2.98
N ARG A 174 -14.00 21.54 2.87
CA ARG A 174 -15.41 21.40 2.48
C ARG A 174 -16.13 20.39 3.37
N SER A 175 -17.35 20.02 3.01
CA SER A 175 -18.00 18.85 3.61
C SER A 175 -17.46 17.59 2.96
N PHE A 176 -17.13 16.57 3.77
CA PHE A 176 -16.74 15.27 3.23
C PHE A 176 -17.84 14.63 2.36
N ALA A 177 -19.10 14.94 2.67
CA ALA A 177 -20.26 14.48 1.92
C ALA A 177 -20.34 15.07 0.50
N ASP A 178 -19.58 16.12 0.19
CA ASP A 178 -19.54 16.70 -1.16
C ASP A 178 -18.82 15.78 -2.17
N TYR A 179 -18.10 14.76 -1.69
CA TYR A 179 -17.27 13.88 -2.52
C TYR A 179 -17.88 12.50 -2.81
N TYR A 180 -19.05 12.18 -2.23
CA TYR A 180 -19.71 10.90 -2.45
C TYR A 180 -21.23 11.02 -2.42
N THR A 181 -21.90 10.05 -3.05
CA THR A 181 -23.35 9.84 -2.91
C THR A 181 -23.60 8.63 -2.02
N ALA A 182 -24.44 8.79 -1.00
CA ALA A 182 -24.87 7.68 -0.14
C ALA A 182 -26.02 6.91 -0.82
N ALA A 183 -25.84 5.61 -1.02
CA ALA A 183 -26.88 4.73 -1.58
C ALA A 183 -26.73 3.29 -1.06
N TYR A 184 -27.84 2.67 -0.65
CA TYR A 184 -27.91 1.24 -0.28
C TYR A 184 -26.88 0.80 0.78
N GLY A 185 -26.54 1.65 1.77
CA GLY A 185 -25.54 1.34 2.78
C GLY A 185 -24.08 1.52 2.33
N TYR A 186 -23.87 2.09 1.14
CA TYR A 186 -22.55 2.41 0.60
C TYR A 186 -22.40 3.91 0.30
N ALA A 187 -21.16 4.39 0.36
CA ALA A 187 -20.73 5.66 -0.19
C ALA A 187 -20.08 5.42 -1.55
N ILE A 188 -20.68 5.96 -2.60
CA ILE A 188 -20.17 5.90 -3.97
C ILE A 188 -19.46 7.23 -4.24
N PHE A 189 -18.14 7.20 -4.33
CA PHE A 189 -17.34 8.41 -4.52
C PHE A 189 -17.46 8.95 -5.95
N ASP A 190 -17.35 10.27 -6.05
CA ASP A 190 -17.34 10.99 -7.32
C ASP A 190 -16.24 10.44 -8.25
N LYS A 191 -16.65 9.92 -9.40
CA LYS A 191 -15.75 9.29 -10.38
C LYS A 191 -14.71 10.26 -10.93
N THR A 192 -15.01 11.56 -10.95
CA THR A 192 -14.08 12.59 -11.40
C THR A 192 -12.83 12.67 -10.50
N LEU A 193 -12.88 12.12 -9.27
CA LEU A 193 -11.69 12.02 -8.39
C LEU A 193 -10.64 11.07 -8.95
N CYS A 194 -11.04 10.14 -9.83
CA CYS A 194 -10.16 9.10 -10.36
C CYS A 194 -10.01 9.15 -11.89
N GLU A 195 -10.42 10.24 -12.55
CA GLU A 195 -10.27 10.40 -14.01
C GLU A 195 -8.81 10.29 -14.47
N ASN A 196 -7.87 10.84 -13.68
CA ASN A 196 -6.44 10.81 -13.98
C ASN A 196 -5.68 9.78 -13.11
N VAL A 197 -6.34 8.70 -12.69
CA VAL A 197 -5.72 7.63 -11.90
C VAL A 197 -5.48 6.40 -12.78
N THR A 198 -4.24 5.92 -12.81
CA THR A 198 -3.88 4.63 -13.40
C THR A 198 -3.73 3.59 -12.29
N PHE A 199 -4.69 2.67 -12.22
CA PHE A 199 -4.62 1.50 -11.34
C PHE A 199 -3.90 0.34 -12.05
N ALA A 200 -2.79 -0.14 -11.48
CA ALA A 200 -1.99 -1.20 -12.10
C ALA A 200 -1.48 -2.22 -11.07
N ASP A 201 -1.31 -3.46 -11.52
CA ASP A 201 -0.57 -4.47 -10.76
C ASP A 201 0.91 -4.08 -10.76
N HIS A 202 1.51 -4.00 -9.58
CA HIS A 202 2.95 -3.74 -9.43
C HIS A 202 3.45 -4.29 -8.11
N SER A 203 4.55 -5.04 -8.18
CA SER A 203 5.21 -5.67 -7.06
C SER A 203 6.51 -4.95 -6.72
N LEU A 204 6.56 -4.35 -5.52
CA LEU A 204 7.80 -3.80 -4.95
C LEU A 204 8.91 -4.85 -4.79
N ALA A 205 8.56 -6.14 -4.78
CA ALA A 205 9.52 -7.23 -4.64
C ALA A 205 10.20 -7.59 -5.97
N THR A 206 9.53 -7.46 -7.10
CA THR A 206 10.01 -8.00 -8.39
C THR A 206 10.18 -6.94 -9.47
N ASP A 207 9.35 -5.90 -9.45
CA ASP A 207 9.21 -5.02 -10.61
C ASP A 207 10.19 -3.84 -10.56
N SER A 208 10.36 -3.18 -11.70
CA SER A 208 11.28 -2.04 -11.87
C SER A 208 10.54 -0.70 -11.86
N VAL A 209 11.32 0.39 -11.98
CA VAL A 209 10.79 1.74 -12.20
C VAL A 209 9.94 1.76 -13.47
N PHE A 210 8.79 2.40 -13.40
CA PHE A 210 7.87 2.57 -14.53
C PHE A 210 7.56 4.04 -14.85
N SER A 211 7.85 4.97 -13.94
CA SER A 211 7.69 6.41 -14.17
C SER A 211 8.60 7.22 -13.24
N GLU A 212 9.06 8.37 -13.72
CA GLU A 212 9.54 9.45 -12.85
C GLU A 212 8.34 10.17 -12.22
N THR A 213 8.43 10.48 -10.92
CA THR A 213 7.33 11.01 -10.09
C THR A 213 7.83 12.13 -9.17
N HIS A 214 6.91 12.99 -8.75
CA HIS A 214 7.18 14.12 -7.83
C HIS A 214 6.94 13.75 -6.37
N LEU A 215 6.02 12.82 -6.13
CA LEU A 215 5.66 12.33 -4.80
C LEU A 215 5.39 10.82 -4.89
N ILE A 216 5.97 10.07 -3.96
CA ILE A 216 5.65 8.67 -3.70
C ILE A 216 5.07 8.56 -2.30
N SER A 217 3.91 7.93 -2.16
CA SER A 217 3.34 7.48 -0.89
C SER A 217 3.40 5.96 -0.83
N CYS A 218 4.07 5.41 0.18
CA CYS A 218 4.13 3.97 0.44
C CYS A 218 3.93 3.75 1.93
N ARG A 219 2.67 3.59 2.34
CA ARG A 219 2.28 3.59 3.77
C ARG A 219 1.73 2.24 4.19
N ASN A 220 2.24 1.75 5.32
CA ASN A 220 1.84 0.48 5.95
C ASN A 220 2.09 -0.77 5.07
N VAL A 221 3.08 -0.71 4.18
CA VAL A 221 3.46 -1.82 3.28
C VAL A 221 4.81 -2.42 3.72
N LEU A 222 5.81 -1.58 3.96
CA LEU A 222 7.18 -1.97 4.28
C LEU A 222 7.29 -2.68 5.63
N ILE A 223 6.31 -2.52 6.51
CA ILE A 223 6.20 -3.29 7.77
C ILE A 223 6.10 -4.81 7.55
N TYR A 224 5.75 -5.24 6.33
CA TYR A 224 5.69 -6.65 5.96
C TYR A 224 6.98 -7.19 5.36
N PHE A 225 7.99 -6.33 5.13
CA PHE A 225 9.23 -6.68 4.46
C PHE A 225 10.35 -6.92 5.47
N ASN A 226 11.29 -7.80 5.11
CA ASN A 226 12.59 -7.86 5.79
C ASN A 226 13.48 -6.70 5.32
N LYS A 227 14.64 -6.51 5.96
CA LYS A 227 15.56 -5.41 5.64
C LYS A 227 15.99 -5.39 4.17
N LYS A 228 16.27 -6.55 3.57
CA LYS A 228 16.72 -6.66 2.18
C LYS A 228 15.66 -6.13 1.21
N LEU A 229 14.39 -6.51 1.43
CA LEU A 229 13.30 -6.05 0.58
C LEU A 229 12.91 -4.58 0.86
N GLN A 230 13.04 -4.10 2.10
CA GLN A 230 12.93 -2.67 2.40
C GLN A 230 13.97 -1.84 1.64
N ASP A 231 15.26 -2.24 1.69
CA ASP A 231 16.34 -1.56 0.95
C ASP A 231 16.09 -1.57 -0.56
N ARG A 232 15.60 -2.69 -1.11
CA ARG A 232 15.18 -2.76 -2.52
C ARG A 232 14.07 -1.76 -2.84
N ALA A 233 13.01 -1.71 -2.02
CA ALA A 233 11.90 -0.79 -2.23
C ALA A 233 12.36 0.68 -2.15
N PHE A 234 13.22 1.02 -1.19
CA PHE A 234 13.80 2.36 -1.10
C PHE A 234 14.65 2.72 -2.32
N GLY A 235 15.38 1.77 -2.89
CA GLY A 235 16.10 1.97 -4.15
C GLY A 235 15.17 2.27 -5.31
N LEU A 236 14.10 1.49 -5.44
CA LEU A 236 13.06 1.71 -6.44
C LEU A 236 12.42 3.10 -6.30
N PHE A 237 12.09 3.53 -5.07
CA PHE A 237 11.53 4.86 -4.82
C PHE A 237 12.54 5.97 -5.14
N HIS A 238 13.80 5.80 -4.76
CA HIS A 238 14.85 6.75 -5.08
C HIS A 238 15.02 6.92 -6.60
N GLU A 239 15.00 5.83 -7.37
CA GLU A 239 15.10 5.88 -8.83
C GLU A 239 13.84 6.46 -9.49
N SER A 240 12.66 6.23 -8.90
CA SER A 240 11.38 6.72 -9.41
C SER A 240 11.08 8.18 -9.05
N LEU A 241 11.76 8.76 -8.07
CA LEU A 241 11.57 10.17 -7.69
C LEU A 241 12.44 11.10 -8.53
N CYS A 242 11.85 12.20 -9.02
CA CYS A 242 12.61 13.29 -9.59
C CYS A 242 13.53 13.92 -8.52
N HIS A 243 14.51 14.71 -8.95
CA HIS A 243 15.33 15.47 -8.01
C HIS A 243 14.43 16.36 -7.12
N ARG A 244 14.70 16.36 -5.81
CA ARG A 244 13.88 17.03 -4.78
C ARG A 244 12.42 16.57 -4.68
N GLY A 245 12.07 15.42 -5.27
CA GLY A 245 10.78 14.76 -5.06
C GLY A 245 10.62 14.26 -3.62
N PHE A 246 9.38 13.93 -3.26
CA PHE A 246 9.01 13.59 -1.89
C PHE A 246 8.71 12.10 -1.73
N LEU A 247 9.24 11.50 -0.68
CA LEU A 247 8.87 10.16 -0.25
C LEU A 247 8.12 10.25 1.07
N VAL A 248 7.00 9.55 1.13
CA VAL A 248 6.09 9.58 2.25
C VAL A 248 5.83 8.15 2.72
N LEU A 249 6.12 7.87 4.00
CA LEU A 249 6.00 6.55 4.61
C LEU A 249 4.97 6.55 5.75
N GLY A 250 4.53 5.36 6.18
CA GLY A 250 3.62 5.22 7.31
C GLY A 250 4.32 5.42 8.65
N SER A 251 3.55 5.71 9.71
CA SER A 251 4.06 6.06 11.04
C SER A 251 4.99 5.02 11.70
N LYS A 252 4.84 3.75 11.34
CA LYS A 252 5.66 2.62 11.83
C LYS A 252 6.83 2.26 10.91
N GLU A 253 7.04 3.03 9.86
CA GLU A 253 8.06 2.82 8.85
C GLU A 253 9.10 3.92 8.96
N THR A 254 10.35 3.58 8.69
CA THR A 254 11.41 4.57 8.66
C THR A 254 12.42 4.21 7.59
N LEU A 255 12.97 5.25 7.00
CA LEU A 255 14.12 5.16 6.10
C LEU A 255 15.44 5.09 6.89
N ASP A 256 15.40 5.41 8.18
CA ASP A 256 16.55 5.30 9.08
C ASP A 256 17.10 3.87 9.04
N PHE A 257 18.43 3.73 9.04
CA PHE A 257 19.15 2.44 8.98
C PHE A 257 19.04 1.66 7.67
N SER A 258 18.40 2.22 6.64
CA SER A 258 18.48 1.73 5.26
C SER A 258 19.76 2.19 4.55
N ASN A 259 20.13 1.51 3.46
CA ASN A 259 21.23 1.94 2.60
C ASN A 259 20.96 3.26 1.87
N TYR A 260 19.71 3.73 1.91
CA TYR A 260 19.26 4.96 1.25
C TYR A 260 19.10 6.14 2.22
N ALA A 261 19.36 5.98 3.52
CA ALA A 261 19.26 7.03 4.54
C ALA A 261 19.90 8.35 4.14
N ASN A 262 21.10 8.31 3.58
CA ASN A 262 21.86 9.51 3.19
C ASN A 262 21.45 10.09 1.82
N ARG A 263 20.45 9.50 1.14
CA ARG A 263 19.89 9.97 -0.13
C ARG A 263 18.58 10.75 0.05
N PHE A 264 18.14 10.89 1.30
CA PHE A 264 16.91 11.58 1.67
C PHE A 264 17.15 12.47 2.88
N GLU A 265 16.59 13.66 2.86
CA GLU A 265 16.49 14.52 4.03
C GLU A 265 15.08 14.39 4.64
N GLY A 266 14.96 14.45 5.96
CA GLY A 266 13.66 14.43 6.63
C GLY A 266 13.03 15.82 6.63
N LEU A 267 12.00 16.03 5.80
CA LEU A 267 11.25 17.29 5.70
C LEU A 267 10.32 17.48 6.91
N VAL A 268 9.50 16.46 7.20
CA VAL A 268 8.64 16.40 8.39
C VAL A 268 8.85 15.04 9.04
N LYS A 269 9.85 14.95 9.93
CA LYS A 269 10.32 13.68 10.50
C LYS A 269 9.24 12.95 11.29
N GLN A 270 8.43 13.69 12.04
CA GLN A 270 7.33 13.15 12.85
C GLN A 270 6.30 12.43 11.98
N GLU A 271 6.07 12.95 10.78
CA GLU A 271 5.10 12.42 9.81
C GLU A 271 5.75 11.55 8.73
N ARG A 272 7.04 11.19 8.88
CA ARG A 272 7.79 10.35 7.93
C ARG A 272 7.73 10.86 6.48
N ILE A 273 7.81 12.18 6.33
CA ILE A 273 7.92 12.85 5.04
C ILE A 273 9.39 13.21 4.79
N TYR A 274 9.91 12.72 3.67
CA TYR A 274 11.29 12.84 3.26
C TYR A 274 11.38 13.53 1.89
N ARG A 275 12.49 14.21 1.62
CA ARG A 275 12.81 14.79 0.31
C ARG A 275 14.07 14.14 -0.24
N LYS A 276 14.06 13.73 -1.49
CA LYS A 276 15.23 13.21 -2.20
C LYS A 276 16.31 14.30 -2.32
N THR A 277 17.55 13.96 -1.97
CA THR A 277 18.72 14.85 -2.10
C THR A 277 19.32 14.80 -3.49
#